data_AF-A0A941MZV5-F1
#
_entry.id   AF-A0A941MZV5-F1
#
_cell.length_a   1.000
_cell.length_b   1.000
_cell.length_c   1.000
_cell.angle_alpha   90.00
_cell.angle_beta   90.00
_cell.angle_gamma   90.00
#
_symmetry.space_group_name_H-M   'P 1'
#
loop_
_entity.id
_entity.type
_entity.pdbx_description
1 polymer ?
#
loop_
_entity_poly.entity_id
_entity_poly.type
_entity_poly.pdbx_seq_one_letter_code
_entity_poly.pdbx_strand_id
1 'polypeptide(L)'
;MDLAQVFLVPANVVHRQYEALRAYFVEQLPGPEVARRFGYTVGSLHQLVHQFRQEPKRQFFIESPRPGAKADDAVRQRIIQLRKQNQSIYEISAALKNEGCPRTPVAVSLVLRQEGFVKLPRRRDDERPKGAKPTAAEPADARALNLEPRTVRTKFGGLFLFLPALAEMGFDSVIERCDFPGTARVPATHALRSLLALKLFGTQRHSHVMSAVLDEGLALFAGLNVIPKRSFLTEYSCRIAPRCYPKLMQHWFDAMSRLGLQHGSSFDLDFHTIPFHGEDALMEKHYVSKRSRRQKGILAFLAHDGDKRFFCYANSDLRKDQQNDEILRFVKFWKERTGRLPEELIFDSKLTTYRNLNWLNEQGIQFITLRRRSPNLVHDLLARPRSAWRQIELDGVSRQYKTPRILDEQVTLADYEGPIRQISIADLGHEDPTLLLTNQLSRSPAKLIERYAHRMLIENNIEDSVNFFHMDALSSAVALKVNCDVQLTLMASSLYRHLAQKIGNGYETVKSRHLFRDFIDAVATIEITSSAITVQFQKRAHNPLLLAAGFDKADIHIPWLGRRLCFQLG
;
A
#
# COMPACT_ATOMS: atom_id res chain seq x y z
N MET A 1 -62.69 -16.66 -32.51
CA MET A 1 -61.58 -16.57 -31.55
C MET A 1 -60.87 -17.91 -31.62
N ASP A 2 -59.64 -17.96 -32.13
CA ASP A 2 -58.90 -19.22 -32.22
C ASP A 2 -58.49 -19.65 -30.81
N LEU A 3 -59.08 -20.73 -30.30
CA LEU A 3 -58.84 -21.23 -28.95
C LEU A 3 -57.39 -21.71 -28.78
N ALA A 4 -56.68 -22.03 -29.87
CA ALA A 4 -55.28 -22.42 -29.82
C ALA A 4 -54.37 -21.25 -29.37
N GLN A 5 -54.70 -20.00 -29.71
CA GLN A 5 -53.91 -18.84 -29.29
C GLN A 5 -53.83 -18.65 -27.78
N VAL A 6 -54.85 -19.11 -27.03
CA VAL A 6 -54.88 -19.01 -25.56
C VAL A 6 -53.74 -19.79 -24.91
N PHE A 7 -53.29 -20.87 -25.55
CA PHE A 7 -52.17 -21.69 -25.08
C PHE A 7 -50.81 -21.27 -25.65
N LEU A 8 -50.80 -20.55 -26.78
CA LEU A 8 -49.56 -20.12 -27.44
C LEU A 8 -49.06 -18.76 -26.93
N VAL A 9 -49.94 -17.95 -26.33
CA VAL A 9 -49.60 -16.62 -25.80
C VAL A 9 -49.70 -16.63 -24.27
N PRO A 10 -48.58 -16.66 -23.53
CA PRO A 10 -48.63 -16.75 -22.08
C PRO A 10 -49.15 -15.47 -21.45
N ALA A 11 -50.27 -15.57 -20.72
CA ALA A 11 -50.93 -14.45 -20.06
C ALA A 11 -50.14 -13.82 -18.89
N ASN A 12 -49.22 -14.56 -18.27
CA ASN A 12 -48.40 -14.05 -17.17
C ASN A 12 -47.04 -14.75 -17.12
N VAL A 13 -46.15 -14.28 -16.22
CA VAL A 13 -44.77 -14.78 -16.10
C VAL A 13 -44.73 -16.27 -15.72
N VAL A 14 -45.65 -16.74 -14.88
CA VAL A 14 -45.68 -18.14 -14.42
C VAL A 14 -46.16 -19.06 -15.54
N HIS A 15 -47.17 -18.63 -16.31
CA HIS A 15 -47.63 -19.33 -17.51
C HIS A 15 -46.51 -19.43 -18.56
N ARG A 16 -45.73 -18.35 -18.75
CA ARG A 16 -44.54 -18.38 -19.63
C ARG A 16 -43.44 -19.32 -19.13
N GLN A 17 -43.25 -19.44 -17.81
CA GLN A 17 -42.32 -20.42 -17.23
C GLN A 17 -42.79 -21.85 -17.48
N TYR A 18 -44.09 -22.11 -17.32
CA TYR A 18 -44.69 -23.41 -17.61
C TYR A 18 -44.52 -23.80 -19.08
N GLU A 19 -44.87 -22.92 -20.02
CA GLU A 19 -44.73 -23.19 -21.46
C GLU A 19 -43.26 -23.37 -21.88
N ALA A 20 -42.33 -22.60 -21.31
CA ALA A 20 -40.90 -22.80 -21.56
C ALA A 20 -40.39 -24.15 -21.04
N LEU A 21 -40.84 -24.57 -19.85
CA LEU A 21 -40.49 -25.88 -19.29
C LEU A 21 -41.15 -27.02 -20.08
N ARG A 22 -42.40 -26.84 -20.54
CA ARG A 22 -43.10 -27.81 -21.40
C ARG A 22 -42.39 -27.97 -22.74
N ALA A 23 -42.01 -26.87 -23.40
CA ALA A 23 -41.27 -26.91 -24.64
C ALA A 23 -39.88 -27.58 -24.48
N TYR A 24 -39.25 -27.45 -23.31
CA TYR A 24 -37.97 -28.08 -23.03
C TYR A 24 -38.07 -29.57 -22.66
N PHE A 25 -39.04 -29.96 -21.82
CA PHE A 25 -39.16 -31.33 -21.30
C PHE A 25 -40.08 -32.24 -22.12
N VAL A 26 -41.13 -31.70 -22.72
CA VAL A 26 -42.14 -32.46 -23.48
C VAL A 26 -41.87 -32.39 -24.98
N GLU A 27 -41.67 -31.17 -25.52
CA GLU A 27 -41.33 -30.99 -26.94
C GLU A 27 -39.84 -31.26 -27.25
N GLN A 28 -39.01 -31.44 -26.22
CA GLN A 28 -37.57 -31.72 -26.31
C GLN A 28 -36.77 -30.75 -27.19
N LEU A 29 -37.20 -29.49 -27.24
CA LEU A 29 -36.53 -28.47 -28.05
C LEU A 29 -35.16 -28.07 -27.43
N PRO A 30 -34.16 -27.71 -28.27
CA PRO A 30 -32.87 -27.26 -27.77
C PRO A 30 -32.98 -26.03 -26.86
N GLY A 31 -32.24 -26.02 -25.75
CA GLY A 31 -32.27 -24.93 -24.76
C GLY A 31 -32.10 -23.52 -25.33
N PRO A 32 -31.16 -23.26 -26.27
CA PRO A 32 -31.03 -21.96 -26.91
C PRO A 32 -32.27 -21.51 -27.70
N GLU A 33 -33.01 -22.46 -28.25
CA GLU A 33 -34.22 -22.20 -29.04
C GLU A 33 -35.42 -21.91 -28.16
N VAL A 34 -35.60 -22.69 -27.09
CA VAL A 34 -36.61 -22.41 -26.05
C VAL A 34 -36.35 -21.05 -25.40
N ALA A 35 -35.09 -20.73 -25.10
CA ALA A 35 -34.72 -19.44 -24.51
C ALA A 35 -35.12 -18.28 -25.43
N ARG A 36 -34.83 -18.38 -26.73
CA ARG A 36 -35.24 -17.38 -27.72
C ARG A 36 -36.77 -17.27 -27.84
N ARG A 37 -37.47 -18.40 -27.93
CA ARG A 37 -38.93 -18.47 -28.15
C ARG A 37 -39.71 -17.82 -27.01
N PHE A 38 -39.23 -17.92 -25.77
CA PHE A 38 -39.91 -17.38 -24.59
C PHE A 38 -39.22 -16.16 -23.96
N GLY A 39 -38.21 -15.58 -24.63
CA GLY A 39 -37.55 -14.34 -24.20
C GLY A 39 -36.65 -14.48 -22.97
N TYR A 40 -36.04 -15.64 -22.77
CA TYR A 40 -35.02 -15.92 -21.75
C TYR A 40 -33.61 -15.87 -22.34
N THR A 41 -32.61 -15.64 -21.47
CA THR A 41 -31.22 -16.00 -21.80
C THR A 41 -31.01 -17.49 -21.56
N VAL A 42 -30.03 -18.09 -22.25
CA VAL A 42 -29.71 -19.53 -22.09
C VAL A 42 -29.40 -19.87 -20.63
N GLY A 43 -28.62 -19.02 -19.95
CA GLY A 43 -28.31 -19.19 -18.52
C GLY A 43 -29.55 -19.16 -17.63
N SER A 44 -30.47 -18.21 -17.85
CA SER A 44 -31.71 -18.14 -17.08
C SER A 44 -32.64 -19.34 -17.32
N LEU A 45 -32.68 -19.87 -18.54
CA LEU A 45 -33.45 -21.09 -18.83
C LEU A 45 -32.84 -22.31 -18.13
N HIS A 46 -31.51 -22.47 -18.17
CA HIS A 46 -30.84 -23.57 -17.47
C HIS A 46 -31.09 -23.54 -15.95
N GLN A 47 -31.11 -22.34 -15.36
CA GLN A 47 -31.43 -22.18 -13.95
C GLN A 47 -32.89 -22.56 -13.66
N LEU A 48 -33.84 -22.15 -14.52
CA LEU A 48 -35.26 -22.51 -14.40
C LEU A 48 -35.46 -24.04 -14.50
N VAL A 49 -34.80 -24.68 -15.46
CA VAL A 49 -34.80 -26.14 -15.66
C VAL A 49 -34.20 -26.86 -14.45
N HIS A 50 -33.07 -26.36 -13.92
CA HIS A 50 -32.43 -26.93 -12.75
C HIS A 50 -33.33 -26.84 -11.51
N GLN A 51 -33.94 -25.68 -11.26
CA GLN A 51 -34.87 -25.48 -10.15
C GLN A 51 -36.09 -26.41 -10.26
N PHE A 52 -36.65 -26.58 -11.46
CA PHE A 52 -37.79 -27.46 -11.65
C PHE A 52 -37.45 -28.95 -11.42
N ARG A 53 -36.23 -29.40 -11.77
CA ARG A 53 -35.78 -30.77 -11.45
C ARG A 53 -35.69 -31.02 -9.94
N GLN A 54 -35.33 -30.01 -9.17
CA GLN A 54 -35.25 -30.10 -7.71
C GLN A 54 -36.64 -30.05 -7.05
N GLU A 55 -37.62 -29.40 -7.69
CA GLU A 55 -38.97 -29.25 -7.15
C GLU A 55 -40.05 -29.50 -8.22
N PRO A 56 -40.28 -30.76 -8.62
CA PRO A 56 -41.19 -31.11 -9.73
C PRO A 56 -42.67 -30.92 -9.38
N LYS A 57 -43.00 -30.76 -8.09
CA LYS A 57 -44.38 -30.51 -7.61
C LYS A 57 -44.78 -29.04 -7.67
N ARG A 58 -43.94 -28.17 -8.25
CA ARG A 58 -44.23 -26.75 -8.39
C ARG A 58 -45.55 -26.52 -9.13
N GLN A 59 -46.46 -25.80 -8.50
CA GLN A 59 -47.76 -25.44 -9.09
C GLN A 59 -47.61 -24.16 -9.92
N PHE A 60 -48.02 -24.21 -11.20
CA PHE A 60 -47.91 -23.08 -12.14
C PHE A 60 -49.20 -22.28 -12.30
N PHE A 61 -50.35 -22.90 -11.97
CA PHE A 61 -51.68 -22.32 -12.15
C PHE A 61 -52.40 -22.18 -10.82
N ILE A 62 -51.75 -21.54 -9.84
CA ILE A 62 -52.43 -21.10 -8.62
C ILE A 62 -53.01 -19.72 -8.90
N GLU A 63 -54.27 -19.50 -8.54
CA GLU A 63 -54.74 -18.13 -8.30
C GLU A 63 -53.82 -17.51 -7.24
N SER A 64 -53.08 -16.48 -7.61
CA SER A 64 -52.33 -15.73 -6.60
C SER A 64 -53.33 -15.29 -5.54
N PRO A 65 -53.11 -15.60 -4.23
CA PRO A 65 -53.95 -15.01 -3.21
C PRO A 65 -53.81 -13.50 -3.39
N ARG A 66 -54.91 -12.84 -3.78
CA ARG A 66 -54.94 -11.38 -3.81
C ARG A 66 -54.46 -10.93 -2.43
N PRO A 67 -53.35 -10.19 -2.31
CA PRO A 67 -53.00 -9.59 -1.04
C PRO A 67 -54.21 -8.74 -0.64
N GLY A 68 -54.76 -8.98 0.54
CA GLY A 68 -55.92 -8.24 1.04
C GLY A 68 -55.65 -6.75 0.94
N ALA A 69 -56.36 -6.08 0.02
CA ALA A 69 -56.17 -4.67 -0.33
C ALA A 69 -56.49 -3.67 0.80
N LYS A 70 -56.69 -4.12 2.04
CA LYS A 70 -56.96 -3.25 3.19
C LYS A 70 -55.72 -2.98 4.06
N ALA A 71 -54.75 -3.89 4.11
CA ALA A 71 -53.56 -3.70 4.94
C ALA A 71 -52.48 -2.82 4.28
N ASP A 72 -52.34 -2.89 2.96
CA ASP A 72 -51.30 -2.14 2.23
C ASP A 72 -51.66 -0.66 2.06
N ASP A 73 -52.96 -0.34 1.98
CA ASP A 73 -53.44 1.06 1.98
C ASP A 73 -53.23 1.73 3.34
N ALA A 74 -53.43 1.02 4.45
CA ALA A 74 -53.16 1.56 5.78
C ALA A 74 -51.66 1.87 5.96
N VAL A 75 -50.78 0.97 5.52
CA VAL A 75 -49.32 1.19 5.53
C VAL A 75 -48.91 2.30 4.58
N ARG A 76 -49.53 2.41 3.39
CA ARG A 76 -49.33 3.51 2.43
C ARG A 76 -49.73 4.86 3.03
N GLN A 77 -50.91 4.95 3.64
CA GLN A 77 -51.37 6.15 4.34
C GLN A 77 -50.44 6.51 5.50
N ARG A 78 -49.92 5.52 6.22
CA ARG A 78 -48.93 5.73 7.28
C ARG A 78 -47.60 6.27 6.73
N ILE A 79 -47.11 5.72 5.62
CA ILE A 79 -45.92 6.23 4.91
C ILE A 79 -46.12 7.70 4.51
N ILE A 80 -47.28 8.04 3.96
CA ILE A 80 -47.64 9.41 3.58
C ILE A 80 -47.70 10.33 4.81
N GLN A 81 -48.30 9.87 5.91
CA GLN A 81 -48.41 10.63 7.15
C GLN A 81 -47.03 10.93 7.75
N LEU A 82 -46.18 9.91 7.87
CA LEU A 82 -44.81 10.07 8.36
C LEU A 82 -43.98 10.96 7.42
N ARG A 83 -44.24 10.89 6.11
CA ARG A 83 -43.63 11.78 5.13
C ARG A 83 -44.06 13.24 5.28
N LYS A 84 -45.34 13.49 5.54
CA LYS A 84 -45.88 14.85 5.84
C LYS A 84 -45.30 15.43 7.13
N GLN A 85 -44.84 14.59 8.06
CA GLN A 85 -44.03 14.98 9.22
C GLN A 85 -42.54 15.18 8.89
N ASN A 86 -42.23 15.33 7.60
CA ASN A 86 -40.90 15.56 7.05
C ASN A 86 -39.90 14.43 7.30
N GLN A 87 -40.35 13.19 7.60
CA GLN A 87 -39.44 12.07 7.87
C GLN A 87 -38.73 11.54 6.60
N SER A 88 -37.49 11.08 6.76
CA SER A 88 -36.69 10.45 5.71
C SER A 88 -37.14 9.01 5.47
N ILE A 89 -36.75 8.42 4.32
CA ILE A 89 -37.09 7.02 3.99
C ILE A 89 -36.58 6.01 5.02
N TYR A 90 -35.46 6.32 5.71
CA TYR A 90 -34.89 5.48 6.75
C TYR A 90 -35.66 5.60 8.07
N GLU A 91 -36.10 6.82 8.41
CA GLU A 91 -36.92 7.09 9.59
C GLU A 91 -38.30 6.44 9.46
N ILE A 92 -38.94 6.57 8.29
CA ILE A 92 -40.22 5.93 7.98
C ILE A 92 -40.07 4.40 8.06
N SER A 93 -39.01 3.84 7.47
CA SER A 93 -38.73 2.41 7.54
C SER A 93 -38.52 1.91 8.98
N ALA A 94 -37.83 2.69 9.82
CA ALA A 94 -37.63 2.37 11.24
C ALA A 94 -38.93 2.49 12.05
N ALA A 95 -39.74 3.52 11.81
CA ALA A 95 -41.03 3.70 12.46
C ALA A 95 -42.00 2.55 12.13
N LEU A 96 -42.12 2.18 10.85
CA LEU A 96 -42.94 1.05 10.41
C LEU A 96 -42.44 -0.30 10.99
N LYS A 97 -41.13 -0.45 11.17
CA LYS A 97 -40.56 -1.62 11.85
C LYS A 97 -40.97 -1.67 13.33
N ASN A 98 -40.97 -0.54 14.03
CA ASN A 98 -41.41 -0.45 15.42
C ASN A 98 -42.93 -0.64 15.56
N GLU A 99 -43.71 -0.26 14.55
CA GLU A 99 -45.17 -0.43 14.47
C GLU A 99 -45.60 -1.84 14.00
N GLY A 100 -44.66 -2.78 13.84
CA GLY A 100 -44.96 -4.18 13.48
C GLY A 100 -45.26 -4.42 11.99
N CYS A 101 -45.10 -3.42 11.12
CA CYS A 101 -45.33 -3.50 9.68
C CYS A 101 -44.07 -3.17 8.86
N PRO A 102 -42.99 -3.98 8.94
CA PRO A 102 -41.71 -3.64 8.36
C PRO A 102 -41.77 -3.42 6.84
N ARG A 103 -41.19 -2.29 6.40
CA ARG A 103 -40.97 -1.95 4.98
C ARG A 103 -39.53 -1.50 4.80
N THR A 104 -38.87 -1.94 3.74
CA THR A 104 -37.50 -1.52 3.44
C THR A 104 -37.48 -0.05 2.99
N PRO A 105 -36.35 0.69 3.17
CA PRO A 105 -36.25 2.07 2.68
C PRO A 105 -36.53 2.21 1.18
N VAL A 106 -36.21 1.17 0.39
CA VAL A 106 -36.51 1.10 -1.04
C VAL A 106 -38.01 1.00 -1.29
N ALA A 107 -38.73 0.12 -0.57
CA ALA A 107 -40.18 0.00 -0.69
C ALA A 107 -40.89 1.32 -0.32
N VAL A 108 -40.45 1.97 0.77
CA VAL A 108 -40.94 3.31 1.15
C VAL A 108 -40.68 4.33 0.04
N SER A 109 -39.49 4.32 -0.57
CA SER A 109 -39.16 5.26 -1.65
C SER A 109 -40.03 5.09 -2.90
N LEU A 110 -40.41 3.85 -3.22
CA LEU A 110 -41.28 3.54 -4.36
C LEU A 110 -42.70 4.05 -4.11
N VAL A 111 -43.24 3.82 -2.91
CA VAL A 111 -44.56 4.34 -2.51
C VAL A 111 -44.58 5.86 -2.57
N LEU A 112 -43.57 6.53 -1.98
CA LEU A 112 -43.49 7.99 -2.00
C LEU A 112 -43.37 8.56 -3.42
N ARG A 113 -42.67 7.88 -4.31
CA ARG A 113 -42.54 8.29 -5.72
C ARG A 113 -43.86 8.13 -6.49
N GLN A 114 -44.61 7.06 -6.23
CA GLN A 114 -45.94 6.86 -6.82
C GLN A 114 -46.93 7.93 -6.36
N GLU A 115 -46.83 8.37 -5.10
CA GLU A 115 -47.66 9.42 -4.49
C GLU A 115 -47.15 10.85 -4.80
N GLY A 116 -46.15 11.01 -5.67
CA GLY A 116 -45.67 12.32 -6.13
C GLY A 116 -44.78 13.10 -5.15
N PHE A 117 -44.30 12.49 -4.06
CA PHE A 117 -43.39 13.17 -3.13
C PHE A 117 -41.98 13.31 -3.72
N VAL A 118 -41.48 14.54 -3.72
CA VAL A 118 -40.09 14.84 -4.11
C VAL A 118 -39.12 14.37 -3.02
N LYS A 119 -37.88 14.01 -3.42
CA LYS A 119 -36.80 13.67 -2.48
C LYS A 119 -36.55 14.84 -1.54
N LEU A 120 -36.37 14.55 -0.24
CA LEU A 120 -36.06 15.63 0.71
C LEU A 120 -34.66 16.17 0.44
N PRO A 121 -34.45 17.49 0.60
CA PRO A 121 -33.11 18.04 0.65
C PRO A 121 -32.33 17.40 1.81
N ARG A 122 -31.01 17.36 1.67
CA ARG A 122 -30.14 16.84 2.74
C ARG A 122 -30.30 17.76 3.97
N ARG A 123 -30.86 17.23 5.05
CA ARG A 123 -30.90 17.92 6.36
C ARG A 123 -29.48 18.27 6.82
N ARG A 124 -29.35 19.42 7.46
CA ARG A 124 -28.10 19.80 8.16
C ARG A 124 -27.86 18.85 9.35
N ASP A 125 -26.62 18.73 9.82
CA ASP A 125 -26.25 17.70 10.81
C ASP A 125 -26.91 17.90 12.19
N ASP A 126 -27.32 19.13 12.49
CA ASP A 126 -28.10 19.62 13.65
C ASP A 126 -29.59 19.27 13.57
N GLU A 127 -30.18 19.20 12.36
CA GLU A 127 -31.58 18.82 12.13
C GLU A 127 -31.82 17.30 12.12
N ARG A 128 -30.75 16.49 12.26
CA ARG A 128 -30.86 15.03 12.30
C ARG A 128 -31.27 14.55 13.69
N PRO A 129 -32.13 13.51 13.79
CA PRO A 129 -32.56 12.97 15.07
C PRO A 129 -31.40 12.66 16.01
N LYS A 130 -31.60 12.90 17.30
CA LYS A 130 -30.65 12.56 18.37
C LYS A 130 -30.61 11.03 18.53
N GLY A 131 -29.77 10.38 17.74
CA GLY A 131 -29.35 8.98 17.94
C GLY A 131 -27.93 8.91 18.50
N ALA A 132 -27.47 7.71 18.84
CA ALA A 132 -26.06 7.47 19.14
C ALA A 132 -25.21 7.84 17.90
N LYS A 133 -24.45 8.93 18.01
CA LYS A 133 -23.51 9.39 16.97
C LYS A 133 -22.08 9.12 17.43
N PRO A 134 -21.16 8.75 16.53
CA PRO A 134 -19.73 8.69 16.86
C PRO A 134 -19.27 10.04 17.40
N THR A 135 -18.40 10.04 18.42
CA THR A 135 -17.78 11.27 18.93
C THR A 135 -17.05 11.97 17.80
N ALA A 136 -17.48 13.19 17.50
CA ALA A 136 -16.85 14.00 16.47
C ALA A 136 -15.60 14.66 17.06
N ALA A 137 -14.43 14.30 16.54
CA ALA A 137 -13.21 15.00 16.89
C ALA A 137 -13.21 16.43 16.32
N GLU A 138 -12.55 17.33 17.05
CA GLU A 138 -12.34 18.70 16.61
C GLU A 138 -11.56 18.77 15.27
N PRO A 139 -11.63 19.91 14.57
CA PRO A 139 -10.73 20.18 13.45
C PRO A 139 -9.28 20.24 13.94
N ALA A 140 -8.37 19.66 13.16
CA ALA A 140 -6.93 19.81 13.39
C ALA A 140 -6.51 21.28 13.21
N ASP A 141 -5.89 21.85 14.23
CA ASP A 141 -5.38 23.22 14.27
C ASP A 141 -4.17 23.29 15.22
N ALA A 142 -3.01 23.64 14.69
CA ALA A 142 -1.78 23.82 15.46
C ALA A 142 -1.93 24.91 16.53
N ARG A 143 -2.78 25.91 16.27
CA ARG A 143 -3.02 27.04 17.19
C ARG A 143 -3.90 26.66 18.38
N ALA A 144 -4.59 25.52 18.29
CA ALA A 144 -5.44 24.97 19.34
C ALA A 144 -4.71 23.90 20.18
N LEU A 145 -3.43 23.64 19.91
CA LEU A 145 -2.64 22.69 20.70
C LEU A 145 -2.56 23.17 22.16
N ASN A 146 -3.14 22.39 23.07
CA ASN A 146 -3.06 22.66 24.51
C ASN A 146 -1.91 21.86 25.14
N LEU A 147 -0.97 22.57 25.76
CA LEU A 147 0.18 22.02 26.49
C LEU A 147 0.15 22.38 27.99
N GLU A 148 -1.04 22.63 28.53
CA GLU A 148 -1.26 22.76 29.97
C GLU A 148 -0.86 21.47 30.70
N PRO A 149 -0.36 21.58 31.95
CA PRO A 149 0.07 20.42 32.70
C PRO A 149 -1.03 19.38 32.86
N ARG A 150 -0.82 18.18 32.32
CA ARG A 150 -1.79 17.09 32.34
C ARG A 150 -1.15 15.76 31.95
N THR A 151 -1.89 14.68 32.18
CA THR A 151 -1.47 13.33 31.82
C THR A 151 -2.38 12.76 30.74
N VAL A 152 -1.77 12.21 29.70
CA VAL A 152 -2.44 11.65 28.53
C VAL A 152 -2.01 10.21 28.33
N ARG A 153 -2.94 9.30 28.04
CA ARG A 153 -2.61 7.93 27.63
C ARG A 153 -2.64 7.83 26.11
N THR A 154 -1.66 7.13 25.54
CA THR A 154 -1.58 6.93 24.09
C THR A 154 -1.24 5.50 23.73
N LYS A 155 -1.78 5.02 22.60
CA LYS A 155 -1.35 3.76 21.97
C LYS A 155 -0.09 3.93 21.11
N PHE A 156 0.33 5.16 20.86
CA PHE A 156 1.42 5.52 19.95
C PHE A 156 2.69 5.94 20.69
N GLY A 157 2.93 5.39 21.89
CA GLY A 157 4.06 5.75 22.73
C GLY A 157 5.41 5.55 22.03
N GLY A 158 5.55 4.47 21.28
CA GLY A 158 6.76 4.19 20.52
C GLY A 158 7.11 5.21 19.43
N LEU A 159 6.15 6.02 18.95
CA LEU A 159 6.46 7.11 18.02
C LEU A 159 7.40 8.16 18.64
N PHE A 160 7.31 8.36 19.96
CA PHE A 160 8.11 9.37 20.64
C PHE A 160 9.61 9.04 20.59
N LEU A 161 10.00 7.78 20.35
CA LEU A 161 11.40 7.38 20.15
C LEU A 161 12.03 8.02 18.90
N PHE A 162 11.21 8.49 17.94
CA PHE A 162 11.70 9.19 16.76
C PHE A 162 11.81 10.71 16.94
N LEU A 163 11.17 11.30 17.96
CA LEU A 163 11.21 12.75 18.21
C LEU A 163 12.63 13.30 18.44
N PRO A 164 13.53 12.61 19.20
CA PRO A 164 14.94 13.01 19.30
C PRO A 164 15.58 13.26 17.94
N ALA A 165 15.49 12.29 17.04
CA ALA A 165 16.07 12.35 15.70
C ALA A 165 15.45 13.49 14.87
N LEU A 166 14.13 13.64 14.91
CA LEU A 166 13.42 14.69 14.18
C LEU A 166 13.76 16.11 14.68
N ALA A 167 13.95 16.27 15.98
CA ALA A 167 14.37 17.54 16.57
C ALA A 167 15.83 17.87 16.22
N GLU A 168 16.75 16.92 16.45
CA GLU A 168 18.19 17.08 16.20
C GLU A 168 18.49 17.33 14.72
N MET A 169 17.79 16.65 13.80
CA MET A 169 17.99 16.85 12.36
C MET A 169 17.44 18.20 11.84
N GLY A 170 16.67 18.92 12.66
CA GLY A 170 15.98 20.15 12.27
C GLY A 170 14.85 19.91 11.27
N PHE A 171 13.93 18.98 11.57
CA PHE A 171 12.84 18.57 10.66
C PHE A 171 12.11 19.76 10.04
N ASP A 172 11.71 20.76 10.84
CA ASP A 172 10.95 21.92 10.33
C ASP A 172 11.72 22.67 9.25
N SER A 173 13.01 22.93 9.49
CA SER A 173 13.90 23.58 8.52
C SER A 173 14.13 22.77 7.25
N VAL A 174 14.12 21.43 7.34
CA VAL A 174 14.20 20.56 6.14
C VAL A 174 12.96 20.73 5.28
N ILE A 175 11.76 20.77 5.88
CA ILE A 175 10.50 20.84 5.14
C ILE A 175 10.23 22.24 4.59
N GLU A 176 10.57 23.29 5.32
CA GLU A 176 10.41 24.69 4.90
C GLU A 176 11.17 25.00 3.60
N ARG A 177 12.30 24.33 3.35
CA ARG A 177 13.10 24.48 2.11
C ARG A 177 12.48 23.80 0.88
N CYS A 178 11.41 23.02 1.06
CA CYS A 178 10.87 22.15 0.03
C CYS A 178 9.55 22.65 -0.59
N ASP A 179 9.08 23.87 -0.26
CA ASP A 179 7.87 24.49 -0.79
C ASP A 179 6.59 23.65 -0.63
N PHE A 180 6.48 22.87 0.46
CA PHE A 180 5.29 22.06 0.71
C PHE A 180 4.08 22.95 1.02
N PRO A 181 2.87 22.60 0.54
CA PRO A 181 1.67 23.38 0.80
C PRO A 181 1.34 23.35 2.30
N GLY A 182 0.74 24.43 2.81
CA GLY A 182 0.31 24.52 4.21
C GLY A 182 -0.91 25.41 4.36
N THR A 183 -1.55 25.36 5.51
CA THR A 183 -2.62 26.29 5.89
C THR A 183 -2.29 26.92 7.24
N ALA A 184 -2.93 28.04 7.57
CA ALA A 184 -2.76 28.67 8.89
C ALA A 184 -3.14 27.73 10.05
N ARG A 185 -4.09 26.81 9.83
CA ARG A 185 -4.50 25.80 10.82
C ARG A 185 -3.53 24.62 10.88
N VAL A 186 -3.15 24.09 9.72
CA VAL A 186 -2.23 22.95 9.61
C VAL A 186 -1.10 23.34 8.66
N PRO A 187 0.03 23.86 9.18
CA PRO A 187 1.22 24.17 8.41
C PRO A 187 1.83 22.91 7.77
N ALA A 188 2.70 23.10 6.77
CA ALA A 188 3.31 22.01 6.00
C ALA A 188 4.07 21.00 6.88
N THR A 189 4.83 21.50 7.86
CA THR A 189 5.60 20.69 8.82
C THR A 189 4.69 19.78 9.65
N HIS A 190 3.56 20.30 10.13
CA HIS A 190 2.59 19.55 10.91
C HIS A 190 1.87 18.50 10.06
N ALA A 191 1.49 18.87 8.83
CA ALA A 191 0.87 17.93 7.90
C ALA A 191 1.82 16.77 7.55
N LEU A 192 3.10 17.06 7.30
CA LEU A 192 4.09 16.03 6.97
C LEU A 192 4.45 15.17 8.19
N ARG A 193 4.62 15.75 9.39
CA ARG A 193 4.74 14.97 10.63
C ARG A 193 3.54 14.05 10.84
N SER A 194 2.33 14.53 10.57
CA SER A 194 1.12 13.69 10.68
C SER A 194 1.17 12.49 9.74
N LEU A 195 1.53 12.71 8.48
CA LEU A 195 1.66 11.64 7.49
C LEU A 195 2.79 10.67 7.86
N LEU A 196 3.92 11.20 8.31
CA LEU A 196 5.08 10.41 8.72
C LEU A 196 4.78 9.58 9.97
N ALA A 197 4.10 10.13 10.97
CA ALA A 197 3.66 9.41 12.18
C ALA A 197 2.84 8.17 11.82
N LEU A 198 1.88 8.34 10.91
CA LEU A 198 1.04 7.27 10.40
C LEU A 198 1.85 6.21 9.64
N LYS A 199 2.88 6.62 8.89
CA LYS A 199 3.81 5.72 8.18
C LYS A 199 4.72 4.96 9.14
N LEU A 200 5.28 5.63 10.13
CA LEU A 200 6.16 5.06 11.15
C LEU A 200 5.44 4.03 12.01
N PHE A 201 4.17 4.24 12.34
CA PHE A 201 3.41 3.27 13.12
C PHE A 201 2.94 2.04 12.30
N GLY A 202 3.30 1.92 11.02
CA GLY A 202 3.10 0.68 10.24
C GLY A 202 1.65 0.20 10.11
N THR A 203 0.67 1.11 10.07
CA THR A 203 -0.76 0.72 10.11
C THR A 203 -1.21 0.03 8.81
N GLN A 204 -1.31 -1.32 8.80
CA GLN A 204 -1.64 -2.14 7.61
C GLN A 204 -2.98 -1.82 6.92
N ARG A 205 -3.96 -1.26 7.64
CA ARG A 205 -5.24 -0.79 7.10
C ARG A 205 -5.68 0.47 7.83
N HIS A 206 -5.45 1.64 7.25
CA HIS A 206 -5.79 2.93 7.83
C HIS A 206 -7.29 3.29 7.74
N SER A 207 -8.21 2.34 7.48
CA SER A 207 -9.67 2.56 7.69
C SER A 207 -9.98 3.09 9.10
N HIS A 208 -8.95 3.09 9.95
CA HIS A 208 -8.83 3.37 11.36
C HIS A 208 -8.05 4.66 11.70
N VAL A 209 -7.61 5.55 10.76
CA VAL A 209 -7.19 6.91 11.21
C VAL A 209 -8.34 7.49 12.03
N MET A 210 -9.58 7.33 11.57
CA MET A 210 -10.78 7.70 12.33
C MET A 210 -10.91 7.03 13.69
N SER A 211 -10.33 5.85 13.92
CA SER A 211 -10.28 5.22 15.26
C SER A 211 -9.10 5.69 16.11
N ALA A 212 -8.13 6.39 15.50
CA ALA A 212 -6.99 7.03 16.16
C ALA A 212 -7.11 8.56 16.20
N VAL A 213 -8.15 9.15 15.60
CA VAL A 213 -8.30 10.62 15.53
C VAL A 213 -8.37 11.22 16.94
N LEU A 214 -8.92 10.49 17.90
CA LEU A 214 -9.03 10.92 19.30
C LEU A 214 -7.80 10.58 20.15
N ASP A 215 -6.75 9.96 19.59
CA ASP A 215 -5.53 9.69 20.35
C ASP A 215 -4.66 10.96 20.38
N GLU A 216 -4.64 11.58 21.55
CA GLU A 216 -3.89 12.81 21.79
C GLU A 216 -2.37 12.64 21.66
N GLY A 217 -1.81 11.45 21.93
CA GLY A 217 -0.37 11.23 21.77
C GLY A 217 0.07 11.28 20.30
N LEU A 218 -0.75 10.75 19.40
CA LEU A 218 -0.53 10.86 17.96
C LEU A 218 -0.62 12.33 17.49
N ALA A 219 -1.59 13.09 18.01
CA ALA A 219 -1.74 14.50 17.70
C ALA A 219 -0.56 15.34 18.25
N LEU A 220 -0.13 15.05 19.48
CA LEU A 220 1.01 15.69 20.14
C LEU A 220 2.32 15.44 19.37
N PHE A 221 2.57 14.23 18.89
CA PHE A 221 3.71 13.94 18.03
C PHE A 221 3.77 14.88 16.81
N ALA A 222 2.62 15.15 16.19
CA ALA A 222 2.51 16.04 15.03
C ALA A 222 2.54 17.54 15.38
N GLY A 223 2.36 17.91 16.65
CA GLY A 223 2.21 19.30 17.11
C GLY A 223 0.80 19.86 16.91
N LEU A 224 -0.24 19.02 16.99
CA LEU A 224 -1.62 19.41 16.73
C LEU A 224 -2.53 19.07 17.92
N ASN A 225 -3.64 19.78 18.08
CA ASN A 225 -4.70 19.41 19.04
C ASN A 225 -5.31 18.03 18.72
N VAL A 226 -5.49 17.74 17.43
CA VAL A 226 -6.08 16.51 16.89
C VAL A 226 -5.35 16.17 15.58
N ILE A 227 -5.13 14.89 15.29
CA ILE A 227 -4.51 14.46 14.03
C ILE A 227 -5.44 14.81 12.84
N PRO A 228 -4.93 15.27 11.68
CA PRO A 228 -5.78 15.62 10.55
C PRO A 228 -6.58 14.42 10.04
N LYS A 229 -7.85 14.69 9.71
CA LYS A 229 -8.79 13.67 9.23
C LYS A 229 -8.37 13.16 7.84
N ARG A 230 -8.89 11.98 7.49
CA ARG A 230 -8.65 11.30 6.20
C ARG A 230 -8.79 12.22 4.98
N SER A 231 -9.85 13.03 4.94
CA SER A 231 -10.12 13.95 3.82
C SER A 231 -9.01 14.98 3.64
N PHE A 232 -8.59 15.64 4.73
CA PHE A 232 -7.51 16.61 4.71
C PHE A 232 -6.21 15.98 4.21
N LEU A 233 -5.80 14.84 4.77
CA LEU A 233 -4.55 14.18 4.41
C LEU A 233 -4.54 13.78 2.92
N THR A 234 -5.71 13.44 2.37
CA THR A 234 -5.88 12.99 0.97
C THR A 234 -5.65 14.17 0.06
N GLU A 235 -6.42 15.23 0.29
CA GLU A 235 -6.34 16.48 -0.44
C GLU A 235 -4.95 17.11 -0.32
N TYR A 236 -4.34 17.07 0.86
CA TYR A 236 -2.98 17.57 1.09
C TYR A 236 -1.98 16.92 0.14
N SER A 237 -1.99 15.58 0.04
CA SER A 237 -1.06 14.86 -0.85
C SER A 237 -1.22 15.22 -2.33
N CYS A 238 -2.45 15.51 -2.76
CA CYS A 238 -2.75 15.94 -4.12
C CYS A 238 -2.25 17.36 -4.43
N ARG A 239 -2.16 18.23 -3.40
CA ARG A 239 -1.67 19.60 -3.53
C ARG A 239 -0.15 19.71 -3.58
N ILE A 240 0.59 18.65 -3.25
CA ILE A 240 2.05 18.65 -3.31
C ILE A 240 2.51 18.65 -4.78
N ALA A 241 3.22 19.71 -5.17
CA ALA A 241 3.79 19.82 -6.50
C ALA A 241 4.92 18.79 -6.71
N PRO A 242 5.04 18.14 -7.88
CA PRO A 242 6.07 17.12 -8.13
C PRO A 242 7.51 17.60 -7.85
N ARG A 243 7.81 18.88 -8.13
CA ARG A 243 9.11 19.51 -7.88
C ARG A 243 9.55 19.53 -6.41
N CYS A 244 8.62 19.34 -5.46
CA CYS A 244 8.91 19.30 -4.03
C CYS A 244 9.63 18.00 -3.63
N TYR A 245 9.38 16.88 -4.32
CA TYR A 245 9.90 15.56 -3.91
C TYR A 245 11.42 15.42 -4.08
N PRO A 246 12.03 15.84 -5.20
CA PRO A 246 13.49 15.81 -5.30
C PRO A 246 14.18 16.69 -4.25
N LYS A 247 13.63 17.88 -3.96
CA LYS A 247 14.14 18.76 -2.90
C LYS A 247 14.05 18.10 -1.52
N LEU A 248 12.90 17.48 -1.21
CA LEU A 248 12.70 16.76 0.04
C LEU A 248 13.72 15.64 0.19
N MET A 249 13.84 14.76 -0.80
CA MET A 249 14.77 13.64 -0.78
C MET A 249 16.21 14.11 -0.54
N GLN A 250 16.62 15.17 -1.22
CA GLN A 250 17.95 15.78 -1.07
C GLN A 250 18.19 16.33 0.35
N HIS A 251 17.32 17.21 0.83
CA HIS A 251 17.51 17.81 2.15
C HIS A 251 17.33 16.80 3.29
N TRP A 252 16.47 15.80 3.10
CA TRP A 252 16.31 14.67 4.02
C TRP A 252 17.59 13.83 4.10
N PHE A 253 18.16 13.47 2.95
CA PHE A 253 19.43 12.74 2.87
C PHE A 253 20.55 13.47 3.63
N ASP A 254 20.71 14.78 3.38
CA ASP A 254 21.72 15.60 4.06
C ASP A 254 21.48 15.65 5.58
N ALA A 255 20.22 15.77 6.00
CA ALA A 255 19.86 15.85 7.41
C ALA A 255 20.10 14.52 8.14
N MET A 256 19.73 13.38 7.55
CA MET A 256 19.99 12.06 8.11
C MET A 256 21.50 11.74 8.15
N SER A 257 22.25 12.15 7.14
CA SER A 257 23.72 11.99 7.12
C SER A 257 24.38 12.79 8.24
N ARG A 258 23.94 14.03 8.49
CA ARG A 258 24.43 14.86 9.62
C ARG A 258 24.05 14.28 10.99
N LEU A 259 22.90 13.59 11.08
CA LEU A 259 22.48 12.84 12.26
C LEU A 259 23.33 11.57 12.50
N GLY A 260 24.26 11.25 11.60
CA GLY A 260 25.15 10.10 11.72
C GLY A 260 24.61 8.81 11.10
N LEU A 261 23.55 8.88 10.28
CA LEU A 261 23.10 7.71 9.53
C LEU A 261 24.22 7.26 8.57
N GLN A 262 24.80 6.10 8.88
CA GLN A 262 25.86 5.54 8.05
C GLN A 262 25.30 4.96 6.76
N HIS A 263 26.00 5.25 5.67
CA HIS A 263 25.72 4.74 4.34
C HIS A 263 26.80 3.74 3.91
N GLY A 264 26.40 2.71 3.18
CA GLY A 264 27.28 1.78 2.47
C GLY A 264 27.69 2.33 1.10
N SER A 265 28.39 1.49 0.34
CA SER A 265 28.87 1.79 -1.01
C SER A 265 28.27 0.86 -2.09
N SER A 266 27.50 -0.15 -1.66
CA SER A 266 26.84 -1.13 -2.51
C SER A 266 25.33 -0.99 -2.45
N PHE A 267 24.68 -0.95 -3.61
CA PHE A 267 23.24 -0.68 -3.70
C PHE A 267 22.50 -1.73 -4.50
N ASP A 268 21.38 -2.17 -3.96
CA ASP A 268 20.38 -2.97 -4.67
C ASP A 268 19.38 -2.01 -5.32
N LEU A 269 19.25 -2.09 -6.64
CA LEU A 269 18.32 -1.26 -7.42
C LEU A 269 17.16 -2.13 -7.92
N ASP A 270 15.95 -1.58 -7.83
CA ASP A 270 14.77 -2.26 -8.35
C ASP A 270 13.68 -1.29 -8.82
N PHE A 271 12.83 -1.81 -9.71
CA PHE A 271 11.59 -1.18 -10.10
C PHE A 271 10.41 -1.87 -9.42
N HIS A 272 9.79 -1.16 -8.49
CA HIS A 272 8.59 -1.61 -7.83
C HIS A 272 7.34 -1.06 -8.53
N THR A 273 6.42 -1.94 -8.93
CA THR A 273 5.14 -1.51 -9.48
C THR A 273 4.11 -1.37 -8.38
N ILE A 274 3.68 -0.13 -8.13
CA ILE A 274 2.63 0.19 -7.17
C ILE A 274 1.28 0.09 -7.88
N PRO A 275 0.38 -0.83 -7.48
CA PRO A 275 -0.87 -1.07 -8.20
C PRO A 275 -1.86 0.08 -8.03
N PHE A 276 -2.40 0.61 -9.13
CA PHE A 276 -3.40 1.67 -9.08
C PHE A 276 -4.78 1.19 -9.51
N HIS A 277 -5.76 1.56 -8.70
CA HIS A 277 -7.14 1.04 -8.78
C HIS A 277 -8.16 2.07 -9.30
N GLY A 278 -7.74 3.29 -9.65
CA GLY A 278 -8.61 4.29 -10.26
C GLY A 278 -8.83 4.08 -11.76
N GLU A 279 -9.86 4.73 -12.31
CA GLU A 279 -10.27 4.60 -13.72
C GLU A 279 -9.45 5.46 -14.70
N ASP A 280 -8.41 6.16 -14.23
CA ASP A 280 -7.66 7.14 -15.03
C ASP A 280 -7.10 6.53 -16.34
N ALA A 281 -7.49 7.11 -17.48
CA ALA A 281 -7.23 6.60 -18.83
C ALA A 281 -5.77 6.81 -19.26
N LEU A 282 -5.06 7.77 -18.66
CA LEU A 282 -3.69 8.15 -19.04
C LEU A 282 -2.60 7.31 -18.37
N MET A 283 -2.98 6.41 -17.46
CA MET A 283 -2.02 5.75 -16.59
C MET A 283 -1.59 4.38 -17.13
N GLU A 284 -0.28 4.15 -17.08
CA GLU A 284 0.39 3.04 -17.74
C GLU A 284 0.19 1.69 -17.05
N LYS A 285 0.26 0.60 -17.83
CA LYS A 285 0.18 -0.77 -17.32
C LYS A 285 1.59 -1.30 -17.07
N HIS A 286 1.90 -1.62 -15.82
CA HIS A 286 3.15 -2.26 -15.42
C HIS A 286 2.90 -3.70 -14.95
N TYR A 287 3.94 -4.53 -14.99
CA TYR A 287 3.84 -5.93 -14.58
C TYR A 287 3.94 -6.03 -13.06
N VAL A 288 2.96 -6.67 -12.41
CA VAL A 288 2.98 -6.88 -10.96
C VAL A 288 3.25 -8.35 -10.66
N SER A 289 4.42 -8.61 -10.09
CA SER A 289 4.94 -9.95 -9.77
C SER A 289 3.98 -10.76 -8.90
N LYS A 290 3.47 -10.18 -7.79
CA LYS A 290 2.55 -10.84 -6.84
C LYS A 290 1.24 -11.38 -7.44
N ARG A 291 0.81 -10.86 -8.59
CA ARG A 291 -0.47 -11.24 -9.22
C ARG A 291 -0.30 -11.83 -10.62
N SER A 292 0.94 -12.04 -11.05
CA SER A 292 1.31 -12.53 -12.39
C SER A 292 0.53 -11.84 -13.52
N ARG A 293 0.25 -10.53 -13.39
CA ARG A 293 -0.60 -9.79 -14.33
C ARG A 293 -0.09 -8.38 -14.57
N ARG A 294 -0.27 -7.90 -15.80
CA ARG A 294 -0.12 -6.48 -16.13
C ARG A 294 -1.33 -5.71 -15.62
N GLN A 295 -1.12 -4.77 -14.71
CA GLN A 295 -2.17 -3.90 -14.21
C GLN A 295 -1.74 -2.43 -14.28
N LYS A 296 -2.72 -1.55 -14.37
CA LYS A 296 -2.53 -0.11 -14.23
C LYS A 296 -1.78 0.14 -12.91
N GLY A 297 -0.68 0.86 -12.97
CA GLY A 297 0.19 1.07 -11.81
C GLY A 297 1.14 2.22 -12.02
N ILE A 298 1.86 2.58 -10.97
CA ILE A 298 2.92 3.57 -11.03
C ILE A 298 4.23 2.85 -10.75
N LEU A 299 5.22 3.08 -11.60
CA LEU A 299 6.54 2.50 -11.46
C LEU A 299 7.39 3.37 -10.53
N ALA A 300 7.90 2.79 -9.46
CA ALA A 300 8.83 3.44 -8.54
C ALA A 300 10.21 2.81 -8.68
N PHE A 301 11.23 3.62 -8.97
CA PHE A 301 12.63 3.25 -8.85
C PHE A 301 13.05 3.40 -7.40
N LEU A 302 13.68 2.36 -6.85
CA LEU A 302 14.15 2.32 -5.48
C LEU A 302 15.63 1.94 -5.47
N ALA A 303 16.43 2.70 -4.72
CA ALA A 303 17.78 2.29 -4.35
C ALA A 303 17.83 1.97 -2.86
N HIS A 304 18.20 0.73 -2.57
CA HIS A 304 18.36 0.21 -1.22
C HIS A 304 19.83 0.01 -0.92
N ASP A 305 20.27 0.45 0.25
CA ASP A 305 21.62 0.20 0.73
C ASP A 305 21.75 -1.29 1.10
N GLY A 306 22.55 -2.05 0.35
CA GLY A 306 22.63 -3.51 0.50
C GLY A 306 23.22 -3.93 1.84
N ASP A 307 24.09 -3.10 2.42
CA ASP A 307 24.78 -3.39 3.67
C ASP A 307 24.00 -2.85 4.87
N LYS A 308 23.54 -1.59 4.77
CA LYS A 308 22.84 -0.89 5.85
C LYS A 308 21.32 -1.07 5.81
N ARG A 309 20.77 -1.70 4.79
CA ARG A 309 19.36 -2.15 4.66
C ARG A 309 18.30 -1.06 4.85
N PHE A 310 18.42 0.08 4.18
CA PHE A 310 17.39 1.12 4.12
C PHE A 310 17.33 1.78 2.73
N PHE A 311 16.24 2.48 2.42
CA PHE A 311 16.12 3.23 1.17
C PHE A 311 16.90 4.53 1.22
N CYS A 312 17.85 4.71 0.30
CA CYS A 312 18.64 5.94 0.17
C CYS A 312 18.18 6.83 -0.99
N TYR A 313 17.42 6.26 -1.93
CA TYR A 313 16.85 6.99 -3.07
C TYR A 313 15.53 6.35 -3.49
N ALA A 314 14.56 7.19 -3.87
CA ALA A 314 13.28 6.71 -4.40
C ALA A 314 12.66 7.74 -5.35
N ASN A 315 12.20 7.28 -6.51
CA ASN A 315 11.52 8.12 -7.49
C ASN A 315 10.37 7.36 -8.18
N SER A 316 9.16 7.91 -8.13
CA SER A 316 7.97 7.33 -8.78
C SER A 316 7.35 8.24 -9.84
N ASP A 317 8.00 9.35 -10.18
CA ASP A 317 7.58 10.26 -11.25
C ASP A 317 8.31 9.91 -12.56
N LEU A 318 8.22 8.64 -12.96
CA LEU A 318 8.96 8.10 -14.09
C LEU A 318 8.05 7.86 -15.28
N ARG A 319 8.46 8.40 -16.43
CA ARG A 319 7.90 8.06 -17.72
C ARG A 319 8.64 6.86 -18.31
N LYS A 320 7.95 6.10 -19.16
CA LYS A 320 8.49 4.86 -19.76
C LYS A 320 9.79 5.07 -20.55
N ASP A 321 9.94 6.21 -21.21
CA ASP A 321 11.13 6.60 -21.96
C ASP A 321 12.32 6.97 -21.07
N GLN A 322 12.06 7.35 -19.81
CA GLN A 322 13.09 7.74 -18.84
C GLN A 322 13.52 6.59 -17.92
N GLN A 323 12.76 5.49 -17.90
CA GLN A 323 12.94 4.39 -16.96
C GLN A 323 14.39 3.86 -16.96
N ASN A 324 14.94 3.57 -18.13
CA ASN A 324 16.26 2.93 -18.22
C ASN A 324 17.41 3.84 -17.74
N ASP A 325 17.22 5.16 -17.76
CA ASP A 325 18.23 6.16 -17.42
C ASP A 325 18.18 6.56 -15.95
N GLU A 326 17.19 6.06 -15.19
CA GLU A 326 17.02 6.40 -13.78
C GLU A 326 18.22 5.94 -12.92
N ILE A 327 18.86 4.83 -13.29
CA ILE A 327 20.11 4.38 -12.68
C ILE A 327 21.21 5.45 -12.75
N LEU A 328 21.30 6.17 -13.88
CA LEU A 328 22.29 7.23 -14.08
C LEU A 328 21.96 8.44 -13.19
N ARG A 329 20.67 8.76 -13.03
CA ARG A 329 20.20 9.81 -12.12
C ARG A 329 20.49 9.49 -10.66
N PHE A 330 20.32 8.23 -10.25
CA PHE A 330 20.73 7.76 -8.93
C PHE A 330 22.24 7.93 -8.72
N VAL A 331 23.08 7.47 -9.66
CA VAL A 331 24.54 7.63 -9.58
C VAL A 331 24.94 9.11 -9.46
N LYS A 332 24.31 9.98 -10.27
CA LYS A 332 24.54 11.43 -10.20
C LYS A 332 24.14 12.01 -8.85
N PHE A 333 22.94 11.69 -8.36
CA PHE A 333 22.46 12.08 -7.03
C PHE A 333 23.45 11.64 -5.95
N TRP A 334 23.90 10.39 -5.99
CA TRP A 334 24.85 9.84 -5.03
C TRP A 334 26.17 10.61 -5.01
N LYS A 335 26.73 10.87 -6.19
CA LYS A 335 27.97 11.64 -6.35
C LYS A 335 27.83 13.07 -5.84
N GLU A 336 26.73 13.74 -6.17
CA GLU A 336 26.46 15.11 -5.70
C GLU A 336 26.36 15.19 -4.18
N ARG A 337 25.80 14.17 -3.52
CA ARG A 337 25.57 14.16 -2.07
C ARG A 337 26.76 13.69 -1.25
N THR A 338 27.48 12.69 -1.74
CA THR A 338 28.56 12.03 -0.99
C THR A 338 29.97 12.40 -1.48
N GLY A 339 30.07 13.05 -2.64
CA GLY A 339 31.34 13.34 -3.32
C GLY A 339 31.99 12.13 -3.98
N ARG A 340 31.40 10.93 -3.88
CA ARG A 340 31.94 9.67 -4.41
C ARG A 340 30.92 8.98 -5.29
N LEU A 341 31.38 8.17 -6.24
CA LEU A 341 30.50 7.28 -7.00
C LEU A 341 30.14 6.06 -6.14
N PRO A 342 29.00 5.39 -6.39
CA PRO A 342 28.73 4.06 -5.86
C PRO A 342 29.85 3.08 -6.24
N GLU A 343 30.23 2.17 -5.34
CA GLU A 343 31.24 1.16 -5.64
C GLU A 343 30.62 -0.02 -6.39
N GLU A 344 29.42 -0.45 -6.00
CA GLU A 344 28.74 -1.62 -6.55
C GLU A 344 27.24 -1.39 -6.72
N LEU A 345 26.67 -1.77 -7.87
CA LEU A 345 25.24 -1.72 -8.17
C LEU A 345 24.72 -3.11 -8.56
N ILE A 346 23.68 -3.58 -7.91
CA ILE A 346 23.11 -4.91 -8.15
C ILE A 346 21.64 -4.75 -8.57
N PHE A 347 21.27 -5.29 -9.74
CA PHE A 347 19.94 -5.08 -10.33
C PHE A 347 19.47 -6.19 -11.27
N ASP A 348 18.17 -6.19 -11.64
CA ASP A 348 17.62 -7.15 -12.60
C ASP A 348 17.89 -6.71 -14.06
N SER A 349 17.89 -7.70 -14.95
CA SER A 349 18.03 -7.64 -16.41
C SER A 349 17.10 -6.67 -17.15
N LYS A 350 16.10 -6.09 -16.49
CA LYS A 350 15.15 -5.14 -17.07
C LYS A 350 15.32 -3.71 -16.56
N LEU A 351 16.24 -3.48 -15.62
CA LEU A 351 16.39 -2.18 -15.00
C LEU A 351 17.04 -1.15 -15.94
N THR A 352 17.95 -1.58 -16.83
CA THR A 352 18.66 -0.67 -17.72
C THR A 352 19.11 -1.32 -19.04
N THR A 353 19.79 -0.56 -19.90
CA THR A 353 20.29 -0.97 -21.22
C THR A 353 21.79 -1.27 -21.21
N TYR A 354 22.29 -1.98 -22.22
CA TYR A 354 23.74 -2.23 -22.36
C TYR A 354 24.55 -0.97 -22.55
N ARG A 355 24.01 0.04 -23.25
CA ARG A 355 24.60 1.38 -23.34
C ARG A 355 24.83 2.00 -21.95
N ASN A 356 23.88 1.86 -21.03
CA ASN A 356 24.02 2.38 -19.67
C ASN A 356 25.01 1.53 -18.85
N LEU A 357 25.10 0.21 -19.08
CA LEU A 357 26.15 -0.63 -18.50
C LEU A 357 27.54 -0.19 -18.95
N ASN A 358 27.70 0.16 -20.24
CA ASN A 358 28.95 0.68 -20.77
C ASN A 358 29.36 1.96 -20.05
N TRP A 359 28.41 2.89 -19.88
CA TRP A 359 28.67 4.11 -19.13
C TRP A 359 29.07 3.83 -17.67
N LEU A 360 28.41 2.89 -16.98
CA LEU A 360 28.81 2.50 -15.62
C LEU A 360 30.25 1.95 -15.58
N ASN A 361 30.61 1.13 -16.58
CA ASN A 361 31.95 0.59 -16.73
C ASN A 361 33.00 1.69 -16.93
N GLU A 362 32.72 2.67 -17.80
CA GLU A 362 33.59 3.84 -18.03
C GLU A 362 33.79 4.69 -16.77
N GLN A 363 32.77 4.76 -15.90
CA GLN A 363 32.87 5.45 -14.61
C GLN A 363 33.57 4.62 -13.51
N GLY A 364 33.98 3.37 -13.81
CA GLY A 364 34.61 2.46 -12.86
C GLY A 364 33.64 1.87 -11.81
N ILE A 365 32.33 2.00 -12.02
CA ILE A 365 31.30 1.49 -11.12
C ILE A 365 31.12 -0.01 -11.40
N GLN A 366 31.23 -0.82 -10.34
CA GLN A 366 31.03 -2.26 -10.49
C GLN A 366 29.54 -2.57 -10.52
N PHE A 367 29.13 -3.54 -11.33
CA PHE A 367 27.74 -3.98 -11.35
C PHE A 367 27.57 -5.49 -11.44
N ILE A 368 26.45 -5.98 -10.93
CA ILE A 368 26.02 -7.37 -11.06
C ILE A 368 24.55 -7.37 -11.52
N THR A 369 24.26 -7.97 -12.66
CA THR A 369 22.89 -8.06 -13.21
C THR A 369 22.60 -9.42 -13.82
N LEU A 370 21.33 -9.78 -13.94
CA LEU A 370 20.96 -10.93 -14.78
C LEU A 370 21.04 -10.59 -16.27
N ARG A 371 21.38 -11.60 -17.08
CA ARG A 371 21.20 -11.58 -18.54
C ARG A 371 19.89 -12.25 -18.90
N ARG A 372 19.15 -11.63 -19.83
CA ARG A 372 17.96 -12.28 -20.40
C ARG A 372 18.39 -13.49 -21.24
N ARG A 373 17.67 -14.59 -21.05
CA ARG A 373 17.84 -15.83 -21.84
C ARG A 373 17.26 -15.62 -23.25
N SER A 374 18.03 -15.97 -24.27
CA SER A 374 17.53 -16.17 -25.62
C SER A 374 17.57 -17.67 -25.95
N PRO A 375 16.66 -18.19 -26.79
CA PRO A 375 16.63 -19.61 -27.13
C PRO A 375 17.98 -20.12 -27.66
N ASN A 376 18.63 -19.33 -28.53
CA ASN A 376 19.94 -19.67 -29.08
C ASN A 376 21.01 -19.74 -27.99
N LEU A 377 21.06 -18.76 -27.08
CA LEU A 377 22.04 -18.75 -25.99
C LEU A 377 21.85 -19.94 -25.03
N VAL A 378 20.60 -20.28 -24.71
CA VAL A 378 20.30 -21.45 -23.87
C VAL A 378 20.68 -22.74 -24.58
N HIS A 379 20.36 -22.86 -25.87
CA HIS A 379 20.74 -24.01 -26.69
C HIS A 379 22.27 -24.21 -26.73
N ASP A 380 23.01 -23.13 -26.99
CA ASP A 380 24.48 -23.15 -27.04
C ASP A 380 25.10 -23.57 -25.70
N LEU A 381 24.52 -23.11 -24.59
CA LEU A 381 24.96 -23.49 -23.24
C LEU A 381 24.65 -24.95 -22.91
N LEU A 382 23.46 -25.45 -23.26
CA LEU A 382 23.07 -26.84 -23.04
C LEU A 382 23.83 -27.82 -23.95
N ALA A 383 24.31 -27.36 -25.11
CA ALA A 383 25.16 -28.14 -26.01
C ALA A 383 26.61 -28.29 -25.50
N ARG A 384 27.03 -27.52 -24.47
CA ARG A 384 28.39 -27.64 -23.91
C ARG A 384 28.57 -29.00 -23.20
N PRO A 385 29.74 -29.65 -23.36
CA PRO A 385 30.01 -30.91 -22.68
C PRO A 385 30.04 -30.71 -21.16
N ARG A 386 29.62 -31.72 -20.39
CA ARG A 386 29.59 -31.67 -18.92
C ARG A 386 30.95 -31.32 -18.30
N SER A 387 32.06 -31.69 -18.95
CA SER A 387 33.42 -31.38 -18.50
C SER A 387 33.78 -29.89 -18.55
N ALA A 388 33.08 -29.10 -19.36
CA ALA A 388 33.27 -27.64 -19.38
C ALA A 388 32.70 -26.97 -18.12
N TRP A 389 31.69 -27.59 -17.50
CA TRP A 389 31.03 -27.07 -16.32
C TRP A 389 31.86 -27.37 -15.07
N ARG A 390 32.26 -26.33 -14.35
CA ARG A 390 32.96 -26.45 -13.07
C ARG A 390 31.94 -26.49 -11.93
N GLN A 391 32.07 -27.45 -11.03
CA GLN A 391 31.33 -27.42 -9.77
C GLN A 391 31.98 -26.45 -8.79
N ILE A 392 31.17 -25.65 -8.11
CA ILE A 392 31.59 -24.78 -7.02
C ILE A 392 30.76 -25.09 -5.77
N GLU A 393 31.22 -24.61 -4.62
CA GLU A 393 30.45 -24.64 -3.38
C GLU A 393 30.00 -23.21 -3.04
N LEU A 394 28.74 -23.06 -2.67
CA LEU A 394 28.14 -21.81 -2.20
C LEU A 394 27.89 -21.90 -0.70
N ASP A 395 28.24 -20.84 0.02
CA ASP A 395 27.89 -20.64 1.41
C ASP A 395 26.52 -19.94 1.52
N GLY A 396 25.78 -20.22 2.60
CA GLY A 396 24.52 -19.51 2.90
C GLY A 396 23.29 -19.88 2.06
N VAL A 397 23.37 -20.90 1.20
CA VAL A 397 22.23 -21.48 0.47
C VAL A 397 21.74 -22.79 1.10
N SER A 398 20.51 -23.21 0.79
CA SER A 398 19.99 -24.49 1.28
C SER A 398 20.83 -25.67 0.77
N ARG A 399 20.85 -26.79 1.50
CA ARG A 399 21.67 -27.97 1.13
C ARG A 399 21.45 -28.45 -0.31
N GLN A 400 20.25 -28.26 -0.85
CA GLN A 400 19.89 -28.65 -2.21
C GLN A 400 20.61 -27.84 -3.29
N TYR A 401 20.98 -26.59 -3.02
CA TYR A 401 21.60 -25.67 -3.98
C TYR A 401 23.07 -25.37 -3.67
N LYS A 402 23.67 -26.14 -2.75
CA LYS A 402 25.00 -25.86 -2.21
C LYS A 402 26.11 -26.01 -3.24
N THR A 403 25.95 -26.90 -4.22
CA THR A 403 27.03 -27.24 -5.16
C THR A 403 26.63 -27.12 -6.63
N PRO A 404 26.28 -25.91 -7.10
CA PRO A 404 25.87 -25.69 -8.49
C PRO A 404 27.04 -25.85 -9.45
N ARG A 405 26.70 -26.08 -10.72
CA ARG A 405 27.66 -26.12 -11.83
C ARG A 405 27.68 -24.78 -12.54
N ILE A 406 28.88 -24.28 -12.87
CA ILE A 406 29.05 -23.00 -13.53
C ILE A 406 29.86 -23.10 -14.83
N LEU A 407 29.55 -22.20 -15.76
CA LEU A 407 30.46 -21.76 -16.83
C LEU A 407 30.80 -20.29 -16.56
N ASP A 408 32.08 -19.97 -16.63
CA ASP A 408 32.61 -18.64 -16.32
C ASP A 408 33.44 -18.15 -17.51
N GLU A 409 32.88 -17.21 -18.27
CA GLU A 409 33.37 -16.82 -19.59
C GLU A 409 33.34 -15.30 -19.75
N GLN A 410 34.21 -14.77 -20.60
CA GLN A 410 34.09 -13.40 -21.09
C GLN A 410 33.24 -13.39 -22.36
N VAL A 411 32.32 -12.43 -22.45
CA VAL A 411 31.40 -12.30 -23.59
C VAL A 411 31.44 -10.90 -24.15
N THR A 412 30.97 -10.72 -25.37
CA THR A 412 30.74 -9.41 -25.99
C THR A 412 29.25 -9.08 -25.95
N LEU A 413 28.91 -7.82 -25.66
CA LEU A 413 27.53 -7.32 -25.73
C LEU A 413 27.45 -6.16 -26.73
N ALA A 414 26.29 -6.01 -27.36
CA ALA A 414 26.02 -4.84 -28.19
C ALA A 414 26.03 -3.56 -27.33
N ASP A 415 26.56 -2.47 -27.88
CA ASP A 415 26.68 -1.16 -27.21
C ASP A 415 27.45 -1.19 -25.87
N TYR A 416 28.34 -2.17 -25.69
CA TYR A 416 29.24 -2.29 -24.54
C TYR A 416 30.67 -2.52 -25.00
N GLU A 417 31.55 -1.63 -24.59
CA GLU A 417 32.97 -1.68 -24.87
C GLU A 417 33.75 -2.16 -23.64
N GLY A 418 34.69 -3.08 -23.89
CA GLY A 418 35.53 -3.66 -22.86
C GLY A 418 35.09 -5.06 -22.40
N PRO A 419 35.86 -5.66 -21.49
CA PRO A 419 35.59 -7.01 -21.01
C PRO A 419 34.34 -7.05 -20.13
N ILE A 420 33.48 -8.03 -20.39
CA ILE A 420 32.36 -8.35 -19.50
C ILE A 420 32.29 -9.84 -19.26
N ARG A 421 32.07 -10.20 -18.00
CA ARG A 421 32.05 -11.57 -17.54
C ARG A 421 30.62 -12.07 -17.46
N GLN A 422 30.39 -13.26 -18.02
CA GLN A 422 29.18 -14.03 -17.86
C GLN A 422 29.43 -15.24 -16.99
N ILE A 423 28.60 -15.44 -15.97
CA ILE A 423 28.57 -16.66 -15.18
C ILE A 423 27.23 -17.35 -15.44
N SER A 424 27.26 -18.47 -16.14
CA SER A 424 26.10 -19.34 -16.36
C SER A 424 26.04 -20.38 -15.26
N ILE A 425 24.89 -20.54 -14.61
CA ILE A 425 24.73 -21.33 -13.38
C ILE A 425 23.63 -22.36 -13.61
N ALA A 426 23.99 -23.63 -13.59
CA ALA A 426 23.08 -24.77 -13.65
C ALA A 426 22.84 -25.36 -12.24
N ASP A 427 21.76 -26.13 -12.10
CA ASP A 427 21.37 -26.83 -10.88
C ASP A 427 21.01 -25.93 -9.68
N LEU A 428 20.62 -24.68 -9.95
CA LEU A 428 20.11 -23.75 -8.93
C LEU A 428 18.58 -23.85 -8.73
N GLY A 429 17.97 -24.98 -9.12
CA GLY A 429 16.52 -25.23 -9.01
C GLY A 429 15.66 -24.80 -10.20
N HIS A 430 16.27 -24.33 -11.30
CA HIS A 430 15.60 -24.03 -12.56
C HIS A 430 16.02 -25.03 -13.66
N GLU A 431 15.12 -25.32 -14.59
CA GLU A 431 15.43 -26.18 -15.76
C GLU A 431 16.51 -25.55 -16.64
N ASP A 432 16.40 -24.25 -16.92
CA ASP A 432 17.41 -23.50 -17.67
C ASP A 432 18.48 -22.89 -16.74
N PRO A 433 19.73 -22.73 -17.24
CA PRO A 433 20.77 -22.01 -16.53
C PRO A 433 20.40 -20.54 -16.23
N THR A 434 20.75 -20.09 -15.02
CA THR A 434 20.71 -18.67 -14.65
C THR A 434 21.94 -17.97 -15.20
N LEU A 435 21.78 -16.78 -15.78
CA LEU A 435 22.87 -16.04 -16.43
C LEU A 435 23.14 -14.75 -15.68
N LEU A 436 24.33 -14.65 -15.09
CA LEU A 436 24.81 -13.45 -14.42
C LEU A 436 25.78 -12.69 -15.33
N LEU A 437 25.70 -11.37 -15.38
CA LEU A 437 26.62 -10.46 -16.05
C LEU A 437 27.24 -9.50 -15.04
N THR A 438 28.55 -9.27 -15.17
CA THR A 438 29.28 -8.34 -14.32
C THR A 438 30.55 -7.83 -15.00
N ASN A 439 30.95 -6.59 -14.71
CA ASN A 439 32.28 -6.08 -15.04
C ASN A 439 33.35 -6.43 -13.98
N GLN A 440 33.01 -7.19 -12.93
CA GLN A 440 33.96 -7.73 -11.96
C GLN A 440 34.68 -8.99 -12.48
N LEU A 441 35.92 -8.80 -12.93
CA LEU A 441 36.73 -9.88 -13.51
C LEU A 441 37.55 -10.66 -12.46
N SER A 442 37.82 -10.09 -11.29
CA SER A 442 38.76 -10.65 -10.30
C SER A 442 38.09 -11.42 -9.17
N ARG A 443 36.86 -11.06 -8.80
CA ARG A 443 36.12 -11.71 -7.69
C ARG A 443 35.78 -13.16 -8.06
N SER A 444 35.81 -14.09 -7.10
CA SER A 444 35.48 -15.49 -7.38
C SER A 444 34.01 -15.65 -7.81
N PRO A 445 33.69 -16.65 -8.67
CA PRO A 445 32.31 -16.92 -9.08
C PRO A 445 31.36 -17.13 -7.90
N ALA A 446 31.78 -17.93 -6.90
CA ALA A 446 30.99 -18.20 -5.70
C ALA A 446 30.55 -16.91 -5.00
N LYS A 447 31.49 -15.97 -4.75
CA LYS A 447 31.19 -14.69 -4.11
C LYS A 447 30.24 -13.81 -4.94
N LEU A 448 30.36 -13.80 -6.26
CA LEU A 448 29.47 -13.04 -7.14
C LEU A 448 28.04 -13.61 -7.13
N ILE A 449 27.94 -14.95 -7.17
CA ILE A 449 26.67 -15.66 -7.10
C ILE A 449 26.02 -15.46 -5.73
N GLU A 450 26.77 -15.61 -4.64
CA GLU A 450 26.31 -15.35 -3.28
C GLU A 450 25.87 -13.89 -3.12
N ARG A 451 26.63 -12.91 -3.64
CA ARG A 451 26.25 -11.50 -3.56
C ARG A 451 24.93 -11.23 -4.29
N TYR A 452 24.73 -11.81 -5.47
CA TYR A 452 23.46 -11.71 -6.19
C TYR A 452 22.32 -12.49 -5.49
N ALA A 453 22.60 -13.68 -4.96
CA ALA A 453 21.63 -14.48 -4.20
C ALA A 453 21.26 -13.80 -2.88
N HIS A 454 22.18 -13.08 -2.25
CA HIS A 454 21.89 -12.21 -1.12
C HIS A 454 20.90 -11.14 -1.52
N ARG A 455 21.04 -10.50 -2.69
CA ARG A 455 20.00 -9.61 -3.23
C ARG A 455 18.67 -10.33 -3.41
N MET A 456 18.61 -11.63 -3.77
CA MET A 456 17.33 -12.37 -3.84
C MET A 456 16.77 -12.77 -2.45
N LEU A 457 17.62 -13.07 -1.48
CA LEU A 457 17.21 -13.27 -0.08
C LEU A 457 16.80 -11.95 0.58
N ILE A 458 17.33 -10.83 0.09
CA ILE A 458 17.08 -9.41 0.42
C ILE A 458 16.05 -8.78 -0.55
N GLU A 459 15.58 -9.46 -1.60
CA GLU A 459 14.40 -9.05 -2.38
C GLU A 459 13.20 -9.11 -1.43
N ASN A 460 13.22 -10.05 -0.48
CA ASN A 460 12.36 -10.01 0.70
C ASN A 460 12.54 -8.74 1.55
N ASN A 461 13.65 -8.00 1.53
CA ASN A 461 13.84 -6.77 2.32
C ASN A 461 13.32 -5.52 1.61
N ILE A 462 13.52 -5.36 0.29
CA ILE A 462 12.82 -4.32 -0.46
C ILE A 462 11.32 -4.64 -0.37
N GLU A 463 10.92 -5.88 -0.65
CA GLU A 463 9.53 -6.30 -0.55
C GLU A 463 8.99 -6.23 0.89
N ASP A 464 9.77 -6.61 1.92
CA ASP A 464 9.35 -6.47 3.33
C ASP A 464 9.25 -5.01 3.74
N SER A 465 10.14 -4.14 3.25
CA SER A 465 10.07 -2.70 3.53
C SER A 465 8.85 -2.10 2.81
N VAL A 466 8.62 -2.47 1.55
CA VAL A 466 7.42 -2.13 0.78
C VAL A 466 6.16 -2.65 1.45
N ASN A 467 6.15 -3.89 1.95
CA ASN A 467 5.04 -4.53 2.62
C ASN A 467 4.81 -3.95 4.02
N PHE A 468 5.87 -3.64 4.77
CA PHE A 468 5.79 -3.11 6.13
C PHE A 468 5.38 -1.64 6.13
N PHE A 469 5.92 -0.85 5.21
CA PHE A 469 5.53 0.53 5.02
C PHE A 469 4.30 0.68 4.13
N HIS A 470 3.67 -0.41 3.70
CA HIS A 470 2.42 -0.41 2.94
C HIS A 470 2.49 0.35 1.61
N MET A 471 3.64 0.35 0.94
CA MET A 471 3.83 1.03 -0.35
C MET A 471 3.00 0.39 -1.48
N ASP A 472 2.72 -0.92 -1.38
CA ASP A 472 1.78 -1.65 -2.27
C ASP A 472 0.30 -1.37 -1.97
N ALA A 473 0.02 -0.89 -0.77
CA ALA A 473 -1.30 -0.45 -0.40
C ALA A 473 -1.42 1.02 -0.80
N LEU A 474 -1.79 1.30 -2.06
CA LEU A 474 -2.44 2.59 -2.37
C LEU A 474 -3.71 2.82 -1.54
N SER A 475 -4.11 1.78 -0.80
CA SER A 475 -4.96 1.79 0.38
C SER A 475 -4.25 2.17 1.69
N SER A 476 -3.24 3.05 1.67
CA SER A 476 -3.23 4.14 2.66
C SER A 476 -4.67 4.67 2.66
N ALA A 477 -5.36 4.63 3.79
CA ALA A 477 -6.78 4.97 3.79
C ALA A 477 -7.02 6.41 3.36
N VAL A 478 -5.98 7.21 3.44
CA VAL A 478 -5.87 8.45 2.72
C VAL A 478 -5.43 8.09 1.30
N ALA A 479 -6.24 8.37 0.28
CA ALA A 479 -5.80 8.15 -1.11
C ALA A 479 -4.62 9.09 -1.40
N LEU A 480 -3.41 8.65 -1.06
CA LEU A 480 -2.22 9.46 -1.16
C LEU A 480 -1.73 9.41 -2.59
N LYS A 481 -1.27 10.56 -3.10
CA LYS A 481 -0.49 10.56 -4.32
C LYS A 481 0.75 9.68 -4.12
N VAL A 482 1.00 8.77 -5.06
CA VAL A 482 2.03 7.73 -4.95
C VAL A 482 3.40 8.31 -4.60
N ASN A 483 3.78 9.42 -5.24
CA ASN A 483 5.05 10.10 -4.96
C ASN A 483 5.19 10.52 -3.50
N CYS A 484 4.11 11.01 -2.87
CA CYS A 484 4.13 11.34 -1.44
C CYS A 484 4.37 10.10 -0.59
N ASP A 485 3.69 9.00 -0.89
CA ASP A 485 3.80 7.76 -0.12
C ASP A 485 5.20 7.11 -0.25
N VAL A 486 5.78 7.15 -1.46
CA VAL A 486 7.14 6.69 -1.71
C VAL A 486 8.16 7.51 -0.92
N GLN A 487 8.03 8.84 -0.88
CA GLN A 487 8.93 9.67 -0.08
C GLN A 487 8.76 9.42 1.43
N LEU A 488 7.53 9.26 1.93
CA LEU A 488 7.29 8.88 3.32
C LEU A 488 7.91 7.52 3.67
N THR A 489 7.91 6.58 2.72
CA THR A 489 8.55 5.26 2.87
C THR A 489 10.07 5.39 3.02
N LEU A 490 10.70 6.22 2.19
CA LEU A 490 12.14 6.52 2.28
C LEU A 490 12.47 7.14 3.65
N MET A 491 11.70 8.16 4.07
CA MET A 491 11.88 8.82 5.37
C MET A 491 11.73 7.84 6.52
N ALA A 492 10.65 7.04 6.54
CA ALA A 492 10.40 6.07 7.59
C ALA A 492 11.49 4.99 7.63
N SER A 493 11.92 4.46 6.48
CA SER A 493 13.00 3.48 6.38
C SER A 493 14.31 4.00 6.99
N SER A 494 14.67 5.25 6.69
CA SER A 494 15.87 5.89 7.24
C SER A 494 15.79 6.12 8.76
N LEU A 495 14.64 6.52 9.29
CA LEU A 495 14.44 6.72 10.73
C LEU A 495 14.50 5.40 11.51
N TYR A 496 13.89 4.34 10.97
CA TYR A 496 13.98 3.00 11.54
C TYR A 496 15.44 2.53 11.58
N ARG A 497 16.21 2.77 10.51
CA ARG A 497 17.62 2.41 10.49
C ARG A 497 18.44 3.22 11.50
N HIS A 498 18.20 4.52 11.59
CA HIS A 498 18.88 5.36 12.57
C HIS A 498 18.58 4.92 14.00
N LEU A 499 17.31 4.62 14.32
CA LEU A 499 16.92 4.08 15.62
C LEU A 499 17.61 2.74 15.90
N ALA A 500 17.68 1.85 14.90
CA ALA A 500 18.36 0.57 15.02
C ALA A 500 19.86 0.72 15.34
N GLN A 501 20.53 1.67 14.68
CA GLN A 501 21.94 2.01 14.93
C GLN A 501 22.13 2.56 16.36
N LYS A 502 21.20 3.38 16.84
CA LYS A 502 21.24 3.94 18.19
C LYS A 502 21.00 2.89 19.28
N ILE A 503 20.10 1.94 19.05
CA ILE A 503 19.83 0.82 19.97
C ILE A 503 21.02 -0.13 20.06
N GLY A 504 21.68 -0.39 18.92
CA GLY A 504 22.83 -1.29 18.84
C GLY A 504 22.48 -2.73 19.22
N ASN A 505 23.44 -3.46 19.81
CA ASN A 505 23.23 -4.80 20.39
C ASN A 505 22.66 -5.83 19.40
N GLY A 506 23.08 -5.77 18.14
CA GLY A 506 22.62 -6.67 17.07
C GLY A 506 21.37 -6.19 16.33
N TYR A 507 20.73 -5.10 16.77
CA TYR A 507 19.60 -4.51 16.06
C TYR A 507 19.99 -3.76 14.79
N GLU A 508 21.28 -3.45 14.58
CA GLU A 508 21.80 -2.65 13.47
C GLU A 508 21.51 -3.24 12.09
N THR A 509 21.15 -4.54 12.01
CA THR A 509 20.83 -5.23 10.76
C THR A 509 19.40 -5.79 10.72
N VAL A 510 18.62 -5.59 11.78
CA VAL A 510 17.27 -6.14 11.96
C VAL A 510 16.26 -5.47 11.02
N LYS A 511 15.21 -6.21 10.64
CA LYS A 511 14.11 -5.73 9.79
C LYS A 511 13.20 -4.76 10.54
N SER A 512 12.63 -3.77 9.85
CA SER A 512 11.72 -2.77 10.44
C SER A 512 10.52 -3.38 11.17
N ARG A 513 9.99 -4.52 10.71
CA ARG A 513 8.88 -5.24 11.38
C ARG A 513 9.25 -5.72 12.78
N HIS A 514 10.47 -6.20 12.97
CA HIS A 514 10.94 -6.66 14.29
C HIS A 514 11.14 -5.47 15.22
N LEU A 515 11.78 -4.39 14.74
CA LEU A 515 11.89 -3.13 15.50
C LEU A 515 10.53 -2.58 15.91
N PHE A 516 9.55 -2.65 15.00
CA PHE A 516 8.20 -2.21 15.30
C PHE A 516 7.59 -3.00 16.46
N ARG A 517 7.62 -4.33 16.39
CA ARG A 517 7.09 -5.19 17.46
C ARG A 517 7.80 -4.94 18.79
N ASP A 518 9.12 -4.85 18.78
CA ASP A 518 9.91 -4.82 20.00
C ASP A 518 9.86 -3.44 20.69
N PHE A 519 9.77 -2.34 19.93
CA PHE A 519 9.88 -0.97 20.46
C PHE A 519 8.74 -0.02 20.08
N ILE A 520 8.24 -0.05 18.83
CA ILE A 520 7.33 1.00 18.33
C ILE A 520 5.86 0.73 18.67
N ASP A 521 5.43 -0.54 18.61
CA ASP A 521 4.11 -0.99 19.04
C ASP A 521 4.07 -1.02 20.57
N ALA A 522 3.98 0.17 21.16
CA ALA A 522 4.09 0.40 22.59
C ALA A 522 3.11 1.49 23.03
N VAL A 523 2.36 1.20 24.08
CA VAL A 523 1.55 2.21 24.76
C VAL A 523 2.44 3.02 25.71
N ALA A 524 2.07 4.27 25.95
CA ALA A 524 2.74 5.11 26.93
C ALA A 524 1.75 6.03 27.65
N THR A 525 2.17 6.50 28.81
CA THR A 525 1.55 7.63 29.51
C THR A 525 2.46 8.84 29.29
N ILE A 526 1.89 9.91 28.75
CA ILE A 526 2.58 11.18 28.51
C ILE A 526 2.21 12.14 29.62
N GLU A 527 3.20 12.57 30.39
CA GLU A 527 3.06 13.62 31.38
C GLU A 527 3.56 14.93 30.78
N ILE A 528 2.66 15.90 30.64
CA ILE A 528 2.97 17.24 30.13
C ILE A 528 3.09 18.15 31.35
N THR A 529 4.17 18.93 31.39
CA THR A 529 4.41 19.96 32.41
C THR A 529 4.64 21.31 31.74
N SER A 530 4.89 22.35 32.53
CA SER A 530 5.22 23.69 32.04
C SER A 530 6.58 23.79 31.34
N SER A 531 7.44 22.77 31.40
CA SER A 531 8.79 22.81 30.80
C SER A 531 9.18 21.53 30.06
N ALA A 532 8.58 20.40 30.40
CA ALA A 532 8.91 19.09 29.84
C ALA A 532 7.68 18.24 29.48
N ILE A 533 7.90 17.29 28.58
CA ILE A 533 7.01 16.20 28.21
C ILE A 533 7.75 14.91 28.55
N THR A 534 7.23 14.14 29.49
CA THR A 534 7.81 12.88 29.93
C THR A 534 6.99 11.73 29.37
N VAL A 535 7.63 10.86 28.59
CA VAL A 535 7.01 9.67 28.00
C VAL A 535 7.34 8.46 28.86
N GLN A 536 6.34 8.00 29.59
CA GLN A 536 6.44 6.84 30.48
C GLN A 536 5.98 5.59 29.75
N PHE A 537 6.91 4.71 29.43
CA PHE A 537 6.62 3.42 28.80
C PHE A 537 6.13 2.40 29.83
N GLN A 538 5.22 1.53 29.42
CA GLN A 538 4.93 0.32 30.19
C GLN A 538 6.19 -0.57 30.30
N LYS A 539 6.26 -1.41 31.33
CA LYS A 539 7.36 -2.38 31.48
C LYS A 539 7.37 -3.35 30.30
N ARG A 540 8.51 -3.46 29.61
CA ARG A 540 8.71 -4.40 28.51
C ARG A 540 10.09 -5.04 28.59
N ALA A 541 10.19 -6.27 28.08
CA ALA A 541 11.44 -7.02 28.05
C ALA A 541 12.58 -6.30 27.31
N HIS A 542 12.26 -5.44 26.33
CA HIS A 542 13.25 -4.72 25.53
C HIS A 542 13.56 -3.30 26.04
N ASN A 543 12.88 -2.80 27.09
CA ASN A 543 13.19 -1.49 27.69
C ASN A 543 14.66 -1.34 28.12
N PRO A 544 15.34 -2.38 28.65
CA PRO A 544 16.77 -2.30 28.96
C PRO A 544 17.66 -1.92 27.78
N LEU A 545 17.26 -2.25 26.55
CA LEU A 545 18.01 -1.87 25.35
C LEU A 545 17.86 -0.37 25.04
N LEU A 546 16.70 0.22 25.33
CA LEU A 546 16.48 1.67 25.23
C LEU A 546 17.26 2.43 26.31
N LEU A 547 17.35 1.87 27.52
CA LEU A 547 18.20 2.39 28.61
C LEU A 547 19.69 2.35 28.20
N ALA A 548 20.15 1.21 27.68
CA ALA A 548 21.53 1.07 27.19
C ALA A 548 21.86 2.06 26.06
N ALA A 549 20.87 2.36 25.21
CA ALA A 549 20.95 3.37 24.16
C ALA A 549 20.82 4.83 24.66
N GLY A 550 20.66 5.04 25.97
CA GLY A 550 20.65 6.35 26.62
C GLY A 550 19.35 7.14 26.47
N PHE A 551 18.22 6.50 26.17
CA PHE A 551 16.94 7.20 26.06
C PHE A 551 16.45 7.78 27.40
N ASP A 552 16.76 7.15 28.54
CA ASP A 552 16.50 7.68 29.88
C ASP A 552 17.22 9.00 30.18
N LYS A 553 18.37 9.21 29.55
CA LYS A 553 19.18 10.41 29.68
C LYS A 553 18.86 11.46 28.62
N ALA A 554 17.93 11.16 27.71
CA ALA A 554 17.55 12.11 26.67
C ALA A 554 16.84 13.29 27.31
N ASP A 555 17.32 14.49 26.96
CA ASP A 555 16.79 15.73 27.47
C ASP A 555 16.79 16.77 26.34
N ILE A 556 15.91 16.56 25.37
CA ILE A 556 15.97 17.21 24.05
C ILE A 556 14.83 18.20 23.91
N HIS A 557 15.13 19.43 23.50
CA HIS A 557 14.09 20.40 23.20
C HIS A 557 13.38 20.03 21.89
N ILE A 558 12.04 19.90 21.94
CA ILE A 558 11.21 19.63 20.76
C ILE A 558 10.66 20.96 20.24
N PRO A 559 11.16 21.49 19.10
CA PRO A 559 10.90 22.87 18.70
C PRO A 559 9.41 23.20 18.53
N TRP A 560 8.64 22.30 17.93
CA TRP A 560 7.22 22.51 17.68
C TRP A 560 6.32 22.29 18.90
N LEU A 561 6.87 21.73 19.98
CA LEU A 561 6.16 21.60 21.26
C LEU A 561 6.65 22.63 22.29
N GLY A 562 7.78 23.30 22.05
CA GLY A 562 8.33 24.28 23.00
C GLY A 562 8.67 23.68 24.37
N ARG A 563 8.90 22.36 24.43
CA ARG A 563 9.10 21.59 25.68
C ARG A 563 10.26 20.63 25.52
N ARG A 564 10.90 20.27 26.63
CA ARG A 564 11.94 19.23 26.66
C ARG A 564 11.30 17.84 26.68
N LEU A 565 11.85 16.89 25.95
CA LEU A 565 11.38 15.51 25.91
C LEU A 565 12.28 14.64 26.79
N CYS A 566 11.67 13.91 27.71
CA CYS A 566 12.33 12.94 28.58
C CYS A 566 11.62 11.58 28.49
N PHE A 567 12.32 10.49 28.81
CA PHE A 567 11.76 9.15 28.82
C PHE A 567 11.86 8.50 30.20
N GLN A 568 10.80 7.81 30.60
CA GLN A 568 10.83 6.90 31.73
C GLN A 568 10.57 5.48 31.22
N LEU A 569 11.58 4.63 31.33
CA LEU A 569 11.59 3.26 30.83
C LEU A 569 11.54 2.33 32.03
N GLY A 570 10.35 1.84 32.37
CA GLY A 570 10.10 1.03 33.57
C GLY A 570 10.52 -0.43 33.47
#